data_AF-A0A950SV19-F1
#
_entry.id   AF-A0A950SV19-F1
#
_cell.length_a   1.000
_cell.length_b   1.000
_cell.length_c   1.000
_cell.angle_alpha   90.00
_cell.angle_beta   90.00
_cell.angle_gamma   90.00
#
_symmetry.space_group_name_H-M   'P 1'
#
loop_
_entity.id
_entity.type
_entity.pdbx_description
1 polymer ?
#
loop_
_entity_poly.entity_id
_entity_poly.type
_entity_poly.pdbx_seq_one_letter_code
_entity_poly.pdbx_strand_id
1 'polypeptide(L)'
;MTATTLNGRIKLAAAATALMLLPTMNAWPHGFAGERFFPATILTDDPFVADEISLPQVSLNPPGPDGSQQTDIQIDLSKRITPNLGFTIGDQWQRLRSPGVPSVGGLGPLHTGAQYQLFVDGPHQALGLLGLNVTWAHTGRVQA
;
A
#
# COMPACT_ATOMS: atom_id res chain seq x y z
N MET A 1 14.57 -32.30 -6.87
CA MET A 1 13.68 -31.38 -6.12
C MET A 1 13.97 -31.57 -4.64
N THR A 2 14.65 -30.62 -3.99
CA THR A 2 15.10 -30.76 -2.59
C THR A 2 13.93 -30.54 -1.62
N ALA A 3 13.85 -31.30 -0.53
CA ALA A 3 12.74 -31.27 0.44
C ALA A 3 12.36 -29.86 0.94
N THR A 4 13.34 -28.94 0.97
CA THR A 4 13.15 -27.52 1.32
C THR A 4 12.21 -26.78 0.36
N THR A 5 12.26 -27.10 -0.94
CA THR A 5 11.41 -26.46 -1.97
C THR A 5 9.96 -26.92 -1.93
N LEU A 6 9.71 -28.17 -1.52
CA LEU A 6 8.36 -28.72 -1.36
C LEU A 6 7.65 -28.10 -0.15
N ASN A 7 8.36 -27.96 0.97
CA ASN A 7 7.84 -27.30 2.18
C ASN A 7 7.53 -25.82 1.94
N GLY A 8 8.31 -25.12 1.11
CA GLY A 8 8.02 -23.75 0.71
C GLY A 8 6.72 -23.63 -0.09
N ARG A 9 6.51 -24.53 -1.06
CA ARG A 9 5.29 -24.56 -1.89
C ARG A 9 4.02 -24.86 -1.09
N ILE A 10 4.10 -25.80 -0.14
CA ILE A 10 2.97 -26.14 0.74
C ILE A 10 2.59 -24.94 1.62
N LYS A 11 3.59 -24.23 2.16
CA LYS A 11 3.35 -23.01 2.97
C LYS A 11 2.72 -21.88 2.16
N LEU A 12 3.18 -21.66 0.92
CA LEU A 12 2.57 -20.68 0.01
C LEU A 12 1.13 -21.05 -0.36
N ALA A 13 0.87 -22.32 -0.67
CA ALA A 13 -0.47 -22.80 -0.98
C ALA A 13 -1.41 -22.63 0.22
N ALA A 14 -0.96 -23.00 1.43
CA ALA A 14 -1.74 -22.83 2.64
C ALA A 14 -2.04 -21.35 2.95
N ALA A 15 -1.07 -20.44 2.76
CA ALA A 15 -1.28 -19.01 2.92
C ALA A 15 -2.28 -18.44 1.91
N ALA A 16 -2.20 -18.87 0.65
CA ALA A 16 -3.15 -18.46 -0.39
C ALA A 16 -4.57 -18.96 -0.09
N THR A 17 -4.73 -20.21 0.35
CA THR A 17 -6.04 -20.77 0.74
C THR A 17 -6.59 -20.06 1.98
N ALA A 18 -5.76 -19.74 2.97
CA ALA A 18 -6.18 -18.98 4.15
C ALA A 18 -6.68 -17.57 3.78
N LEU A 19 -6.04 -16.92 2.80
CA LEU A 19 -6.47 -15.61 2.31
C LEU A 19 -7.84 -15.67 1.61
N MET A 20 -8.14 -16.76 0.90
CA MET A 20 -9.45 -16.98 0.27
C MET A 20 -10.59 -17.28 1.26
N LEU A 21 -10.27 -17.67 2.50
CA LEU A 21 -11.25 -17.95 3.56
C LEU A 21 -11.62 -16.72 4.38
N LEU A 22 -11.04 -15.54 4.10
CA LEU A 22 -11.41 -14.29 4.75
C LEU A 22 -12.84 -13.88 4.33
N PRO A 23 -13.69 -13.46 5.28
CA PRO A 23 -15.04 -13.02 4.95
C PRO A 23 -14.99 -11.79 4.02
N THR A 24 -15.75 -11.83 2.94
CA THR A 24 -16.00 -10.67 2.09
C THR A 24 -16.79 -9.65 2.89
N MET A 25 -16.13 -8.58 3.35
CA MET A 25 -16.82 -7.47 4.01
C MET A 25 -17.73 -6.78 2.99
N ASN A 26 -18.83 -6.17 3.45
CA ASN A 26 -19.68 -5.36 2.58
C ASN A 26 -18.84 -4.20 2.01
N ALA A 27 -18.46 -4.28 0.74
CA ALA A 27 -17.86 -3.16 0.04
C ALA A 27 -19.00 -2.24 -0.40
N TRP A 28 -19.26 -1.21 0.40
CA TRP A 28 -20.21 -0.17 -0.01
C TRP A 28 -19.50 0.69 -1.04
N PRO A 29 -20.07 0.90 -2.23
CA PRO A 29 -19.45 1.79 -3.21
C PRO A 29 -19.29 3.18 -2.59
N HIS A 30 -18.05 3.58 -2.34
CA HIS A 30 -17.69 4.97 -2.05
C HIS A 30 -17.51 5.72 -3.38
N GLY A 31 -17.09 6.98 -3.33
CA GLY A 31 -16.81 7.73 -4.55
C GLY A 31 -17.96 8.60 -5.06
N PHE A 32 -19.11 8.64 -4.40
CA PHE A 32 -20.29 9.38 -4.88
C PHE A 32 -20.57 10.67 -4.11
N ALA A 33 -20.81 11.76 -4.85
CA ALA A 33 -21.49 12.95 -4.35
C ALA A 33 -22.74 13.18 -5.20
N GLY A 34 -23.90 12.80 -4.66
CA GLY A 34 -25.17 12.81 -5.42
C GLY A 34 -25.12 11.80 -6.55
N GLU A 35 -25.35 12.25 -7.78
CA GLU A 35 -25.32 11.40 -8.99
C GLU A 35 -23.91 11.30 -9.62
N ARG A 36 -22.91 11.98 -9.04
CA ARG A 36 -21.56 12.03 -9.60
C ARG A 36 -20.61 11.06 -8.89
N PHE A 37 -19.93 10.23 -9.68
CA PHE A 37 -18.82 9.41 -9.25
C PHE A 37 -17.48 10.12 -9.47
N PHE A 38 -16.59 10.05 -8.49
CA PHE A 38 -15.23 10.60 -8.51
C PHE A 38 -14.23 9.45 -8.37
N PRO A 39 -13.73 8.90 -9.49
CA PRO A 39 -12.76 7.82 -9.44
C PRO A 39 -11.38 8.33 -9.03
N ALA A 40 -10.65 7.52 -8.26
CA ALA A 40 -9.20 7.64 -8.20
C ALA A 40 -8.60 7.38 -9.59
N THR A 41 -7.59 8.16 -9.96
CA THR A 41 -6.86 8.07 -11.23
C THR A 41 -5.36 8.21 -11.00
N ILE A 42 -4.56 8.04 -12.05
CA ILE A 42 -3.11 8.29 -11.98
C ILE A 42 -2.79 9.74 -11.56
N LEU A 43 -3.68 10.69 -11.85
CA LEU A 43 -3.47 12.12 -11.58
C LEU A 43 -4.16 12.60 -10.30
N THR A 44 -5.13 11.85 -9.80
CA THR A 44 -5.98 12.26 -8.67
C THR A 44 -6.15 11.10 -7.72
N ASP A 45 -5.74 11.27 -6.47
CA ASP A 45 -5.91 10.27 -5.41
C ASP A 45 -7.40 10.05 -5.07
N ASP A 46 -7.74 9.01 -4.30
CA ASP A 46 -9.13 8.76 -3.90
C ASP A 46 -9.68 9.94 -3.09
N PRO A 47 -10.76 10.61 -3.54
CA PRO A 47 -11.31 11.77 -2.87
C PRO A 47 -12.13 11.45 -1.61
N PHE A 48 -12.20 10.18 -1.19
CA PHE A 48 -13.01 9.73 -0.07
C PHE A 48 -12.22 9.03 1.03
N VAL A 49 -12.70 9.19 2.26
CA VAL A 49 -12.30 8.31 3.35
C VAL A 49 -12.92 6.92 3.14
N ALA A 50 -12.08 5.93 2.86
CA ALA A 50 -12.48 4.56 2.58
C ALA A 50 -11.58 3.51 3.27
N ASP A 51 -12.05 2.26 3.26
CA ASP A 51 -11.25 1.09 3.65
C ASP A 51 -10.60 0.50 2.40
N GLU A 52 -9.27 0.55 2.30
CA GLU A 52 -8.52 0.07 1.14
C GLU A 52 -7.25 -0.65 1.54
N ILE A 53 -6.81 -1.60 0.71
CA ILE A 53 -5.51 -2.26 0.85
C ILE A 53 -4.89 -2.38 -0.53
N SER A 54 -3.62 -1.97 -0.66
CA SER A 54 -2.89 -2.21 -1.90
C SER A 54 -2.46 -3.68 -1.96
N LEU A 55 -2.59 -4.29 -3.13
CA LEU A 55 -1.90 -5.56 -3.38
C LEU A 55 -0.40 -5.32 -3.28
N PRO A 56 0.40 -6.30 -2.80
CA PRO A 56 1.85 -6.13 -2.75
C PRO A 56 2.41 -5.69 -4.11
N GLN A 57 2.90 -4.46 -4.17
CA GLN A 57 3.40 -3.85 -5.40
C GLN A 57 4.89 -4.17 -5.50
N VAL A 58 5.28 -4.93 -6.51
CA VAL A 58 6.68 -5.31 -6.72
C VAL A 58 7.24 -4.48 -7.87
N SER A 59 8.26 -3.67 -7.59
CA SER A 59 9.00 -2.93 -8.62
C SER A 59 10.45 -3.44 -8.71
N LEU A 60 10.94 -3.51 -9.95
CA LEU A 60 12.34 -3.77 -10.25
C LEU A 60 12.91 -2.51 -10.89
N ASN A 61 13.77 -1.82 -10.15
CA ASN A 61 14.30 -0.55 -10.61
C ASN A 61 15.34 -0.80 -11.72
N PRO A 62 15.48 0.11 -12.70
CA PRO A 62 16.53 0.03 -13.69
C PRO A 62 17.91 -0.07 -13.02
N PRO A 63 18.85 -0.86 -13.56
CA PRO A 63 20.19 -0.95 -13.00
C PRO A 63 20.90 0.41 -12.96
N GLY A 64 21.60 0.68 -11.86
CA GLY A 64 22.47 1.83 -11.71
C GLY A 64 23.72 1.75 -12.61
N PRO A 65 24.45 2.87 -12.80
CA PRO A 65 25.69 2.91 -13.58
C PRO A 65 26.79 1.96 -13.06
N ASP A 66 26.76 1.66 -11.77
CA ASP A 66 27.63 0.73 -11.06
C ASP A 66 27.17 -0.74 -11.16
N GLY A 67 26.09 -1.01 -11.91
CA GLY A 67 25.46 -2.32 -12.02
C GLY A 67 24.62 -2.70 -10.80
N SER A 68 24.38 -1.77 -9.87
CA SER A 68 23.48 -2.01 -8.75
C SER A 68 22.03 -2.15 -9.22
N GLN A 69 21.23 -2.97 -8.54
CA GLN A 69 19.83 -3.20 -8.86
C GLN A 69 19.01 -3.26 -7.58
N GLN A 70 17.95 -2.45 -7.55
CA GLN A 70 17.01 -2.39 -6.43
C GLN A 70 15.70 -3.10 -6.79
N THR A 71 15.16 -3.84 -5.83
CA THR A 71 13.81 -4.41 -5.88
C THR A 71 13.03 -3.90 -4.69
N ASP A 72 11.85 -3.36 -4.94
CA ASP A 72 10.97 -2.85 -3.88
C ASP A 72 9.67 -3.66 -3.83
N ILE A 73 9.16 -3.85 -2.62
CA ILE A 73 7.87 -4.46 -2.33
C ILE A 73 7.13 -3.52 -1.39
N GLN A 74 6.07 -2.89 -1.88
CA GLN A 74 5.27 -1.93 -1.12
C GLN A 74 3.90 -2.51 -0.78
N ILE A 75 3.41 -2.18 0.42
CA ILE A 75 2.04 -2.42 0.86
C ILE A 75 1.52 -1.21 1.64
N ASP A 76 0.27 -0.88 1.40
CA ASP A 76 -0.43 0.24 2.03
C ASP A 76 -1.82 -0.22 2.47
N LEU A 77 -2.25 0.27 3.62
CA LEU A 77 -3.56 0.03 4.21
C LEU A 77 -4.18 1.39 4.57
N SER A 78 -5.38 1.62 4.07
CA SER A 78 -6.25 2.72 4.46
C SER A 78 -7.41 2.16 5.27
N LYS A 79 -7.65 2.72 6.45
CA LYS A 79 -8.71 2.30 7.35
C LYS A 79 -9.57 3.50 7.74
N ARG A 80 -10.85 3.41 7.43
CA ARG A 80 -11.89 4.30 7.92
C ARG A 80 -12.21 3.98 9.38
N ILE A 81 -12.02 4.97 10.25
CA ILE A 81 -12.29 4.89 11.70
C ILE A 81 -13.69 5.41 12.02
N THR A 82 -14.07 6.53 11.40
CA THR A 82 -15.44 7.07 11.44
C THR A 82 -15.88 7.39 10.01
N PRO A 83 -17.17 7.65 9.72
CA PRO A 83 -17.61 7.94 8.36
C PRO A 83 -16.79 9.03 7.64
N ASN A 84 -16.23 9.99 8.38
CA ASN A 84 -15.46 11.10 7.84
C ASN A 84 -13.97 11.09 8.22
N LEU A 85 -13.47 10.12 8.99
CA LEU A 85 -12.08 10.08 9.45
C LEU A 85 -11.43 8.75 9.10
N GLY A 86 -10.29 8.80 8.42
CA GLY A 86 -9.48 7.65 8.06
C GLY A 86 -8.03 7.78 8.50
N PHE A 87 -7.36 6.65 8.63
CA PHE A 87 -5.93 6.54 8.83
C PHE A 87 -5.32 5.68 7.74
N THR A 88 -4.10 6.04 7.33
CA THR A 88 -3.32 5.25 6.39
C THR A 88 -2.03 4.78 7.07
N ILE A 89 -1.56 3.59 6.69
CA ILE A 89 -0.27 3.05 7.08
C ILE A 89 0.34 2.32 5.90
N GLY A 90 1.61 2.58 5.62
CA GLY A 90 2.33 1.98 4.50
C GLY A 90 3.79 1.75 4.84
N ASP A 91 4.36 0.71 4.26
CA ASP A 91 5.78 0.41 4.35
C ASP A 91 6.27 -0.20 3.04
N GLN A 92 7.55 -0.02 2.77
CA GLN A 92 8.22 -0.54 1.59
C GLN A 92 9.44 -1.34 2.05
N TRP A 93 9.42 -2.63 1.74
CA TRP A 93 10.63 -3.44 1.81
C TRP A 93 11.49 -3.22 0.56
N GLN A 94 12.78 -2.97 0.75
CA GLN A 94 13.72 -2.75 -0.33
C GLN A 94 14.84 -3.78 -0.26
N ARG A 95 15.35 -4.18 -1.43
CA ARG A 95 16.55 -4.99 -1.56
C ARG A 95 17.47 -4.44 -2.62
N LEU A 96 18.67 -4.05 -2.20
CA LEU A 96 19.74 -3.58 -3.06
C LEU A 96 20.74 -4.71 -3.32
N ARG A 97 20.99 -4.99 -4.60
CA ARG A 97 22.09 -5.85 -5.06
C ARG A 97 23.13 -4.98 -5.72
N SER A 98 24.37 -5.03 -5.26
CA SER A 98 25.49 -4.37 -5.92
C SER A 98 26.57 -5.40 -6.30
N PRO A 99 27.25 -5.26 -7.46
CA PRO A 99 28.29 -6.18 -7.84
C PRO A 99 29.45 -6.22 -6.83
N GLY A 100 29.95 -7.42 -6.52
CA GLY A 100 31.10 -7.60 -5.64
C GLY A 100 30.84 -7.46 -4.13
N VAL A 101 29.61 -7.11 -3.73
CA VAL A 101 29.22 -7.04 -2.30
C VAL A 101 27.94 -7.86 -2.03
N PRO A 102 27.75 -8.37 -0.80
CA PRO A 102 26.50 -9.03 -0.42
C PRO A 102 25.29 -8.09 -0.59
N SER A 103 24.16 -8.65 -1.01
CA SER A 103 22.92 -7.89 -1.12
C SER A 103 22.41 -7.46 0.26
N VAL A 104 21.99 -6.20 0.38
CA VAL A 104 21.38 -5.66 1.59
C VAL A 104 19.88 -5.46 1.36
N GLY A 105 19.07 -5.60 2.40
CA GLY A 105 17.63 -5.36 2.30
C GLY A 105 16.98 -5.24 3.66
N GLY A 106 15.83 -4.58 3.68
CA GLY A 106 15.12 -4.24 4.90
C GLY A 106 13.90 -3.38 4.61
N LEU A 107 13.15 -3.09 5.68
CA LEU A 107 12.06 -2.11 5.64
C LEU A 107 12.63 -0.70 5.50
N GLY A 108 11.90 0.15 4.80
CA GLY A 108 12.17 1.56 4.65
C GLY A 108 11.58 2.39 5.80
N PRO A 109 11.43 3.70 5.60
CA PRO A 109 10.65 4.55 6.49
C PRO A 109 9.18 4.11 6.53
N LEU A 110 8.61 4.11 7.72
CA LEU A 110 7.18 3.88 7.91
C LEU A 110 6.45 5.14 7.47
N HIS A 111 5.37 4.97 6.71
CA HIS A 111 4.48 6.04 6.33
C HIS A 111 3.16 5.87 7.07
N THR A 112 2.67 6.95 7.67
CA THR A 112 1.33 7.00 8.25
C THR A 112 0.63 8.26 7.81
N GLY A 113 -0.68 8.21 7.69
CA GLY A 113 -1.48 9.40 7.40
C GLY A 113 -2.80 9.40 8.15
N ALA A 114 -3.41 10.57 8.17
CA ALA A 114 -4.78 10.77 8.60
C ALA A 114 -5.50 11.62 7.56
N GLN A 115 -6.75 11.26 7.28
CA GLN A 115 -7.58 11.94 6.30
C GLN A 115 -8.93 12.27 6.91
N TYR A 116 -9.44 13.46 6.63
CA TYR A 116 -10.75 13.90 7.09
C TYR A 116 -11.60 14.42 5.92
N GLN A 117 -12.80 13.86 5.76
CA GLN A 117 -13.78 14.33 4.80
C GLN A 117 -14.41 15.62 5.32
N LEU A 118 -14.08 16.75 4.68
CA LEU A 118 -14.60 18.06 5.04
C LEU A 118 -16.09 18.18 4.72
N PHE A 119 -16.48 17.75 3.52
CA PHE A 119 -17.86 17.72 3.06
C PHE A 119 -18.03 16.77 1.87
N VAL A 120 -19.26 16.31 1.70
CA VAL A 120 -19.77 15.67 0.48
C VAL A 120 -21.12 16.32 0.20
N ASP A 121 -21.18 17.10 -0.87
CA ASP A 121 -22.34 17.87 -1.30
C ASP A 121 -22.93 17.22 -2.55
N GLY A 122 -24.05 16.51 -2.36
CA GLY A 122 -24.74 15.83 -3.45
C GLY A 122 -25.37 16.78 -4.47
N PRO A 123 -26.18 17.77 -4.06
CA PRO A 123 -26.78 18.75 -4.97
C PRO A 123 -25.78 19.49 -5.84
N HIS A 124 -24.62 19.86 -5.30
CA HIS A 124 -23.57 20.56 -6.06
C HIS A 124 -22.51 19.62 -6.64
N GLN A 125 -22.64 18.31 -6.45
CA GLN A 125 -21.68 17.30 -6.89
C GLN A 125 -20.25 17.71 -6.52
N ALA A 126 -20.05 18.12 -5.27
CA ALA A 126 -18.79 18.62 -4.77
C ALA A 126 -18.38 17.89 -3.51
N LEU A 127 -17.09 17.78 -3.27
CA LEU A 127 -16.55 17.19 -2.05
C LEU A 127 -15.25 17.89 -1.67
N GLY A 128 -14.86 17.71 -0.43
CA GLY A 128 -13.56 18.17 0.07
C GLY A 128 -12.99 17.16 1.05
N LEU A 129 -11.68 16.93 0.95
CA LEU A 129 -10.91 16.08 1.83
C LEU A 129 -9.65 16.81 2.25
N LEU A 130 -9.26 16.66 3.51
CA LEU A 130 -8.00 17.17 4.06
C LEU A 130 -7.17 15.99 4.54
N GLY A 131 -5.91 15.91 4.09
CA GLY A 131 -4.98 14.85 4.48
C GLY A 131 -3.73 15.40 5.16
N LEU A 132 -3.20 14.63 6.12
CA LEU A 132 -1.88 14.80 6.71
C LEU A 132 -1.11 13.50 6.54
N ASN A 133 0.10 13.57 5.99
CA ASN A 133 1.02 12.44 5.86
C ASN A 133 2.28 12.68 6.68
N VAL A 134 2.74 11.63 7.35
CA VAL A 134 3.94 11.62 8.18
C VAL A 134 4.84 10.49 7.73
N THR A 135 6.11 10.82 7.49
CA THR A 135 7.17 9.86 7.23
C THR A 135 8.03 9.73 8.47
N TRP A 136 8.09 8.52 9.03
CA TRP A 136 8.88 8.22 10.20
C TRP A 136 10.25 7.70 9.76
N ALA A 137 11.27 8.53 9.89
CA ALA A 137 12.64 8.10 9.67
C ALA A 137 13.07 7.07 10.74
N HIS A 138 14.05 6.23 10.41
CA HIS A 138 14.67 5.26 11.32
C HIS A 138 13.76 4.15 11.87
N THR A 139 12.59 3.89 11.26
CA THR A 139 11.74 2.74 11.59
C THR A 139 12.16 1.45 10.90
N GLY A 140 12.96 1.56 9.84
CA GLY A 140 13.47 0.46 9.04
C GLY A 140 14.99 0.42 8.97
N ARG A 141 15.51 -0.68 8.41
CA ARG A 141 16.95 -0.94 8.26
C ARG A 141 17.33 -1.01 6.78
N VAL A 142 17.31 0.13 6.10
CA VAL A 142 18.03 0.30 4.83
C VAL A 142 18.81 1.60 4.92
N GLN A 143 20.04 1.49 5.41
CA GLN A 143 21.13 2.38 5.02
C GLN A 143 21.90 1.61 3.95
N ALA A 144 21.99 2.20 2.75
CA ALA A 144 23.04 1.85 1.80
C ALA A 144 24.39 2.32 2.37
#